data_AF-A0A3D5Q859-F1
#
_entry.id   AF-A0A3D5Q859-F1
#
_cell.length_a   1.000
_cell.length_b   1.000
_cell.length_c   1.000
_cell.angle_alpha   90.00
_cell.angle_beta   90.00
_cell.angle_gamma   90.00
#
_symmetry.space_group_name_H-M   'P 1'
#
loop_
_entity.id
_entity.type
_entity.pdbx_description
1 polymer ?
#
loop_
_entity_poly.entity_id
_entity_poly.type
_entity_poly.pdbx_seq_one_letter_code
_entity_poly.pdbx_strand_id
1 'polypeptide(L)'
;RPPPLPLADVPAAITRERLHQVTRILHQDLCRYFAVGHPRILVAGLNPHAGEGGHLGREEIDVIEPALEELRGEGMDLVGPLPADTLFTPHWLDKADAVLAMYHDQGLPVLKFQGFGRAVNITLGLPIVRTSVDHGTALDLAGTGRADSGSLHTAIRVGREMALSRAAFLKQQENAS
;
A
#
# COMPACT_ATOMS: atom_id res chain seq x y z
N ARG A 1 -10.54 3.76 10.63
CA ARG A 1 -10.53 3.45 9.18
C ARG A 1 -11.86 3.93 8.60
N PRO A 2 -11.88 4.85 7.62
CA PRO A 2 -13.11 5.17 6.90
C PRO A 2 -13.61 3.93 6.12
N PRO A 3 -14.91 3.80 5.88
CA PRO A 3 -15.47 2.68 5.11
C PRO A 3 -14.95 2.67 3.67
N PRO A 4 -15.08 1.54 2.93
CA PRO A 4 -14.88 1.53 1.49
C PRO A 4 -15.71 2.64 0.83
N LEU A 5 -15.13 3.32 -0.15
CA LEU A 5 -15.78 4.43 -0.84
C LEU A 5 -16.42 3.96 -2.15
N PRO A 6 -17.61 4.45 -2.50
CA PRO A 6 -18.09 4.45 -3.87
C PRO A 6 -17.08 5.11 -4.82
N LEU A 7 -16.97 4.62 -6.05
CA LEU A 7 -16.02 5.16 -7.03
C LEU A 7 -16.24 6.67 -7.29
N ALA A 8 -17.49 7.13 -7.28
CA ALA A 8 -17.84 8.53 -7.49
C ALA A 8 -17.27 9.48 -6.40
N ASP A 9 -17.00 8.96 -5.20
CA ASP A 9 -16.48 9.74 -4.08
C ASP A 9 -14.94 9.73 -4.02
N VAL A 10 -14.29 8.93 -4.86
CA VAL A 10 -12.83 8.77 -4.84
C VAL A 10 -12.11 10.10 -5.12
N PRO A 11 -12.40 10.86 -6.20
CA PRO A 11 -11.62 12.06 -6.51
C PRO A 11 -11.64 13.09 -5.37
N ALA A 12 -12.81 13.36 -4.80
CA ALA A 12 -12.98 14.30 -3.69
C ALA A 12 -12.28 13.82 -2.39
N ALA A 13 -12.09 12.51 -2.23
CA ALA A 13 -11.40 11.95 -1.09
C ALA A 13 -9.87 11.97 -1.23
N ILE A 14 -9.31 12.28 -2.40
CA ILE A 14 -7.87 12.44 -2.59
C ILE A 14 -7.49 13.89 -2.32
N THR A 15 -7.10 14.19 -1.08
CA THR A 15 -6.61 15.50 -0.66
C THR A 15 -5.13 15.44 -0.32
N ARG A 16 -4.45 16.59 -0.31
CA ARG A 16 -3.02 16.67 0.04
C ARG A 16 -2.76 16.13 1.45
N GLU A 17 -3.59 16.50 2.41
CA GLU A 17 -3.48 16.07 3.81
C GLU A 17 -3.58 14.56 3.94
N ARG A 18 -4.51 13.96 3.17
CA ARG A 18 -4.68 12.51 3.17
C ARG A 18 -3.51 11.80 2.49
N LEU A 19 -3.01 12.32 1.37
CA LEU A 19 -1.83 11.77 0.68
C LEU A 19 -0.61 11.82 1.59
N HIS A 20 -0.37 12.94 2.27
CA HIS A 20 0.68 13.07 3.28
C HIS A 20 0.51 12.04 4.40
N GLN A 21 -0.66 11.96 5.00
CA GLN A 21 -0.90 11.05 6.12
C GLN A 21 -0.66 9.59 5.70
N VAL A 22 -1.25 9.16 4.59
CA VAL A 22 -1.14 7.79 4.09
C VAL A 22 0.30 7.46 3.70
N THR A 23 0.97 8.36 2.98
CA THR A 23 2.34 8.12 2.50
C THR A 23 3.35 8.10 3.64
N ARG A 24 3.22 8.99 4.64
CA ARG A 24 4.08 8.96 5.84
C ARG A 24 3.87 7.68 6.63
N ILE A 25 2.63 7.23 6.82
CA ILE A 25 2.34 5.95 7.49
C ILE A 25 2.98 4.79 6.70
N LEU A 26 2.77 4.73 5.39
CA LEU A 26 3.34 3.69 4.53
C LEU A 26 4.88 3.66 4.64
N HIS A 27 5.54 4.80 4.48
CA HIS A 27 6.99 4.92 4.58
C HIS A 27 7.51 4.46 5.95
N GLN A 28 6.96 5.02 7.03
CA GLN A 28 7.38 4.70 8.40
C GLN A 28 7.20 3.22 8.72
N ASP A 29 6.09 2.62 8.28
CA ASP A 29 5.81 1.23 8.58
C ASP A 29 6.57 0.25 7.67
N LEU A 30 6.98 0.65 6.46
CA LEU A 30 7.96 -0.09 5.65
C LEU A 30 9.32 -0.16 6.37
N CYS A 31 9.80 0.94 6.93
CA CYS A 31 11.00 0.93 7.77
C CYS A 31 10.82 0.04 9.01
N ARG A 32 9.74 0.26 9.76
CA ARG A 32 9.53 -0.35 11.08
C ARG A 32 9.20 -1.84 11.02
N TYR A 33 8.29 -2.24 10.12
CA TYR A 33 7.74 -3.60 10.09
C TYR A 33 8.33 -4.46 8.97
N PHE A 34 8.99 -3.87 7.97
CA PHE A 34 9.58 -4.61 6.85
C PHE A 34 11.10 -4.42 6.74
N ALA A 35 11.72 -3.68 7.67
CA ALA A 35 13.16 -3.42 7.72
C ALA A 35 13.73 -2.78 6.44
N VAL A 36 12.89 -2.04 5.71
CA VAL A 36 13.30 -1.30 4.50
C VAL A 36 13.83 0.07 4.93
N GLY A 37 15.16 0.22 4.97
CA GLY A 37 15.79 1.44 5.51
C GLY A 37 15.46 2.71 4.73
N HIS A 38 15.43 2.64 3.40
CA HIS A 38 15.01 3.72 2.50
C HIS A 38 13.97 3.18 1.51
N PRO A 39 12.68 3.19 1.88
CA PRO A 39 11.62 2.64 1.04
C PRO A 39 11.45 3.41 -0.25
N ARG A 40 11.47 2.66 -1.36
CA ARG A 40 11.13 3.17 -2.69
C ARG A 40 9.68 2.87 -3.02
N ILE A 41 8.85 3.91 -3.05
CA ILE A 41 7.41 3.80 -3.20
C ILE A 41 6.99 4.34 -4.57
N LEU A 42 6.35 3.50 -5.38
CA LEU A 42 5.69 3.95 -6.60
C LEU A 42 4.31 4.50 -6.26
N VAL A 43 3.93 5.62 -6.85
CA VAL A 43 2.62 6.25 -6.64
C VAL A 43 1.88 6.32 -7.96
N ALA A 44 0.67 5.76 -8.01
CA ALA A 44 -0.19 5.86 -9.18
C ALA A 44 -0.81 7.26 -9.29
N GLY A 45 -1.08 7.72 -10.51
CA GLY A 45 -2.05 8.79 -10.75
C GLY A 45 -3.46 8.33 -10.40
N LEU A 46 -4.36 9.27 -10.17
CA LEU A 46 -5.79 9.00 -10.03
C LEU A 46 -6.41 8.71 -11.39
N ASN A 47 -6.09 9.55 -12.37
CA ASN A 47 -6.67 9.53 -13.69
C ASN A 47 -5.93 8.57 -14.63
N PRO A 48 -6.59 8.08 -15.70
CA PRO A 48 -5.91 7.39 -16.80
C PRO A 48 -4.73 8.22 -17.31
N HIS A 49 -3.62 7.55 -17.63
CA HIS A 49 -2.37 8.20 -18.04
C HIS A 49 -1.87 9.28 -17.06
N ALA A 50 -2.22 9.18 -15.77
CA ALA A 50 -1.90 10.18 -14.75
C ALA A 50 -2.34 11.59 -15.18
N GLY A 51 -3.54 11.70 -15.75
CA GLY A 51 -4.16 12.96 -16.13
C GLY A 51 -3.71 13.53 -17.48
N GLU A 52 -2.75 12.89 -18.17
CA GLU A 52 -2.26 13.30 -19.51
C GLU A 52 -1.95 14.80 -19.56
N GLY A 53 -1.11 15.30 -18.66
CA GLY A 53 -0.74 16.71 -18.59
C GLY A 53 -1.92 17.67 -18.29
N GLY A 54 -3.00 17.16 -17.71
CA GLY A 54 -4.21 17.93 -17.40
C GLY A 54 -5.36 17.72 -18.40
N HIS A 55 -5.16 16.96 -19.47
CA HIS A 55 -6.18 16.68 -20.48
C HIS A 55 -7.22 15.66 -20.03
N LEU A 56 -6.89 14.78 -19.09
CA LEU A 56 -7.76 13.73 -18.56
C LEU A 56 -8.02 13.88 -17.06
N GLY A 57 -8.22 15.10 -16.59
CA GLY A 57 -8.34 15.43 -15.17
C GLY A 57 -7.13 16.20 -14.67
N ARG A 58 -7.25 16.83 -13.51
CA ARG A 58 -6.24 17.77 -12.98
C ARG A 58 -5.76 17.43 -11.58
N GLU A 59 -6.29 16.37 -10.98
CA GLU A 59 -5.98 15.95 -9.62
C GLU A 59 -4.49 15.66 -9.45
N GLU A 60 -3.80 15.17 -10.49
CA GLU A 60 -2.35 15.04 -10.49
C GLU A 60 -1.64 16.38 -10.28
N ILE A 61 -1.96 17.37 -11.11
CA ILE A 61 -1.31 18.69 -11.11
C ILE A 61 -1.67 19.47 -9.84
N ASP A 62 -2.95 19.48 -9.48
CA ASP A 62 -3.47 20.38 -8.46
C ASP A 62 -3.28 19.79 -7.04
N VAL A 63 -3.21 18.45 -6.91
CA VAL A 63 -3.18 17.75 -5.61
C VAL A 63 -2.02 16.77 -5.46
N ILE A 64 -1.86 15.79 -6.36
CA ILE A 64 -0.96 14.65 -6.13
C ILE A 64 0.51 15.06 -6.28
N GLU A 65 0.92 15.64 -7.41
CA GLU A 65 2.29 16.07 -7.66
C GLU A 65 2.81 17.02 -6.59
N PRO A 66 2.08 18.08 -6.19
CA PRO A 66 2.54 18.95 -5.11
C PRO A 66 2.70 18.22 -3.77
N ALA A 67 1.76 17.33 -3.43
CA ALA A 67 1.86 16.55 -2.20
C ALA A 67 3.08 15.61 -2.21
N LEU A 68 3.38 14.99 -3.35
CA LEU A 68 4.57 14.14 -3.51
C LEU A 68 5.86 14.95 -3.44
N GLU A 69 5.89 16.15 -4.01
CA GLU A 69 7.08 17.00 -3.99
C GLU A 69 7.41 17.47 -2.57
N GLU A 70 6.40 17.86 -1.80
CA GLU A 70 6.57 18.20 -0.38
C GLU A 70 7.15 17.00 0.42
N LEU A 71 6.66 15.78 0.17
CA LEU A 71 7.16 14.57 0.83
C LEU A 71 8.56 14.13 0.35
N ARG A 72 8.91 14.39 -0.92
CA ARG A 72 10.29 14.21 -1.42
C ARG A 72 11.24 15.18 -0.73
N GLY A 73 10.79 16.40 -0.44
CA GLY A 73 11.52 17.37 0.37
C GLY A 73 11.83 16.87 1.79
N GLU A 74 11.07 15.91 2.31
CA GLU A 74 11.33 15.21 3.59
C GLU A 74 12.31 14.03 3.45
N GLY A 75 12.82 13.75 2.25
CA GLY A 75 13.79 12.68 1.98
C GLY A 75 13.18 11.33 1.57
N MET A 76 11.89 11.28 1.24
CA MET A 76 11.23 10.05 0.77
C MET A 76 11.54 9.76 -0.70
N ASP A 77 11.83 8.49 -1.04
CA ASP A 77 11.98 8.04 -2.44
C ASP A 77 10.61 7.69 -3.03
N LEU A 78 9.94 8.71 -3.58
CA LEU A 78 8.61 8.60 -4.18
C LEU A 78 8.69 8.77 -5.70
N VAL A 79 8.26 7.77 -6.46
CA VAL A 79 8.24 7.79 -7.92
C VAL A 79 6.81 7.89 -8.43
N GLY A 80 6.49 8.97 -9.15
CA GLY A 80 5.17 9.22 -9.73
C GLY A 80 4.72 10.68 -9.67
N PRO A 81 3.44 10.96 -9.96
CA PRO A 81 2.39 9.98 -10.28
C PRO A 81 2.67 9.25 -11.60
N LEU A 82 2.43 7.93 -11.61
CA LEU A 82 2.58 7.08 -12.80
C LEU A 82 1.23 6.59 -13.31
N PRO A 83 1.05 6.38 -14.63
CA PRO A 83 -0.12 5.70 -15.17
C PRO A 83 -0.33 4.32 -14.54
N ALA A 84 -1.56 4.03 -14.11
CA ALA A 84 -1.93 2.80 -13.40
C ALA A 84 -1.64 1.53 -14.22
N ASP A 85 -1.90 1.56 -15.51
CA ASP A 85 -1.66 0.47 -16.46
C ASP A 85 -0.17 0.21 -16.69
N THR A 86 0.68 1.22 -16.51
CA THR A 86 2.13 1.13 -16.74
C THR A 86 2.90 0.76 -15.48
N LEU A 87 2.54 1.30 -14.30
CA LEU A 87 3.32 1.05 -13.07
C LEU A 87 3.25 -0.41 -12.60
N PHE A 88 2.18 -1.14 -12.94
CA PHE A 88 1.99 -2.54 -12.55
C PHE A 88 2.72 -3.54 -13.47
N THR A 89 3.70 -3.08 -14.24
CA THR A 89 4.55 -3.94 -15.07
C THR A 89 5.84 -4.34 -14.32
N PRO A 90 6.46 -5.50 -14.63
CA PRO A 90 7.69 -5.95 -13.96
C PRO A 90 8.81 -4.90 -13.96
N HIS A 91 8.96 -4.13 -15.05
CA HIS A 91 9.97 -3.07 -15.17
C HIS A 91 9.96 -2.07 -14.00
N TRP A 92 8.77 -1.75 -13.51
CA TRP A 92 8.55 -0.85 -12.38
C TRP A 92 8.53 -1.59 -11.06
N LEU A 93 7.78 -2.69 -10.97
CA LEU A 93 7.59 -3.44 -9.73
C LEU A 93 8.89 -4.06 -9.19
N ASP A 94 9.81 -4.51 -10.04
CA ASP A 94 11.08 -5.11 -9.62
C ASP A 94 12.01 -4.13 -8.89
N LYS A 95 11.69 -2.83 -8.93
CA LYS A 95 12.49 -1.74 -8.34
C LYS A 95 11.73 -1.01 -7.23
N ALA A 96 10.67 -1.60 -6.69
CA ALA A 96 9.80 -0.96 -5.72
C ALA A 96 9.62 -1.84 -4.47
N ASP A 97 9.57 -1.20 -3.30
CA ASP A 97 9.20 -1.86 -2.05
C ASP A 97 7.68 -1.85 -1.84
N ALA A 98 7.01 -0.82 -2.36
CA ALA A 98 5.56 -0.70 -2.29
C ALA A 98 4.98 0.11 -3.46
N VAL A 99 3.70 -0.12 -3.72
CA VAL A 99 2.88 0.67 -4.64
C VAL A 99 1.74 1.32 -3.85
N LEU A 100 1.58 2.64 -4.00
CA LEU A 100 0.45 3.40 -3.51
C LEU A 100 -0.54 3.64 -4.66
N ALA A 101 -1.60 2.83 -4.69
CA ALA A 101 -2.75 3.04 -5.54
C ALA A 101 -3.71 4.08 -4.92
N MET A 102 -4.39 4.87 -5.76
CA MET A 102 -5.32 5.92 -5.32
C MET A 102 -6.65 5.35 -4.82
N TYR A 103 -7.08 4.20 -5.36
CA TYR A 103 -8.33 3.54 -4.94
C TYR A 103 -8.26 2.02 -5.04
N HIS A 104 -9.25 1.36 -4.44
CA HIS A 104 -9.30 -0.08 -4.21
C HIS A 104 -9.10 -0.91 -5.48
N ASP A 105 -9.94 -0.67 -6.49
CA ASP A 105 -9.92 -1.44 -7.74
C ASP A 105 -8.79 -1.05 -8.69
N GLN A 106 -7.98 -0.04 -8.36
CA GLN A 106 -6.81 0.32 -9.16
C GLN A 106 -5.64 -0.64 -8.92
N GLY A 107 -5.46 -1.11 -7.67
CA GLY A 107 -4.32 -1.96 -7.30
C GLY A 107 -4.67 -3.42 -7.04
N LEU A 108 -5.82 -3.70 -6.42
CA LEU A 108 -6.15 -5.05 -5.98
C LEU A 108 -6.37 -6.08 -7.09
N PRO A 109 -6.93 -5.75 -8.28
CA PRO A 109 -7.04 -6.71 -9.36
C PRO A 109 -5.69 -7.30 -9.78
N VAL A 110 -4.66 -6.46 -9.91
CA VAL A 110 -3.29 -6.89 -10.24
C VAL A 110 -2.72 -7.76 -9.11
N LEU A 111 -2.83 -7.30 -7.87
CA LEU A 111 -2.32 -8.03 -6.71
C LEU A 111 -2.96 -9.42 -6.57
N LYS A 112 -4.27 -9.53 -6.79
CA LYS A 112 -4.99 -10.81 -6.72
C LYS A 112 -4.63 -11.74 -7.88
N PHE A 113 -4.44 -11.17 -9.08
CA PHE A 113 -4.00 -11.92 -10.25
C PHE A 113 -2.61 -12.52 -10.03
N GLN A 114 -1.66 -11.74 -9.51
CA GLN A 114 -0.29 -12.17 -9.26
C GLN A 114 -0.14 -13.01 -7.98
N GLY A 115 -1.00 -12.78 -6.98
CA GLY A 115 -0.85 -13.33 -5.63
C GLY A 115 -1.27 -14.79 -5.46
N PHE A 116 -1.94 -15.42 -6.43
CA PHE A 116 -2.35 -16.84 -6.42
C PHE A 116 -2.91 -17.34 -5.06
N GLY A 117 -3.74 -16.54 -4.37
CA GLY A 117 -4.34 -16.91 -3.08
C GLY A 117 -3.42 -16.78 -1.85
N ARG A 118 -2.19 -16.28 -2.01
CA ARG A 118 -1.21 -16.04 -0.94
C ARG A 118 -1.06 -14.56 -0.56
N ALA A 119 -2.02 -13.73 -0.97
CA ALA A 119 -2.08 -12.35 -0.51
C ALA A 119 -2.43 -12.29 0.98
N VAL A 120 -1.87 -11.29 1.67
CA VAL A 120 -2.13 -10.99 3.08
C VAL A 120 -2.57 -9.54 3.18
N ASN A 121 -3.67 -9.29 3.88
CA ASN A 121 -4.11 -7.94 4.17
C ASN A 121 -3.45 -7.44 5.46
N ILE A 122 -2.72 -6.34 5.37
CA ILE A 122 -1.94 -5.75 6.46
C ILE A 122 -2.54 -4.38 6.78
N THR A 123 -2.69 -4.06 8.07
CA THR A 123 -3.16 -2.73 8.50
C THR A 123 -2.02 -1.93 9.08
N LEU A 124 -1.58 -0.92 8.34
CA LEU A 124 -0.53 0.02 8.73
C LEU A 124 -1.10 1.18 9.57
N GLY A 125 -0.24 1.87 10.31
CA GLY A 125 -0.56 3.00 11.18
C GLY A 125 -1.06 2.61 12.57
N LEU A 126 -1.10 1.32 12.90
CA LEU A 126 -1.45 0.84 14.23
C LEU A 126 -0.20 0.70 15.12
N PRO A 127 -0.33 0.85 16.45
CA PRO A 127 0.78 0.61 17.38
C PRO A 127 1.10 -0.90 17.55
N ILE A 128 0.36 -1.78 16.88
CA ILE A 128 0.48 -3.24 16.93
C ILE A 128 0.55 -3.82 15.52
N VAL A 129 1.15 -5.01 15.40
CA VAL A 129 1.10 -5.78 14.15
C VAL A 129 -0.31 -6.34 13.98
N ARG A 130 -0.92 -6.09 12.82
CA ARG A 130 -2.21 -6.67 12.44
C ARG A 130 -2.18 -7.15 10.99
N THR A 131 -2.27 -8.47 10.82
CA THR A 131 -2.46 -9.14 9.54
C THR A 131 -3.84 -9.82 9.50
N SER A 132 -4.37 -10.06 8.30
CA SER A 132 -5.59 -10.86 8.10
C SER A 132 -5.55 -11.59 6.77
N VAL A 133 -6.38 -12.62 6.67
CA VAL A 133 -6.65 -13.34 5.41
C VAL A 133 -7.21 -12.40 4.33
N ASP A 134 -7.03 -12.77 3.07
CA ASP A 134 -7.51 -12.01 1.89
C ASP A 134 -8.83 -12.57 1.29
N HIS A 135 -9.44 -13.55 1.96
CA HIS A 135 -10.73 -14.12 1.58
C HIS A 135 -11.85 -13.72 2.55
N GLY A 136 -13.10 -13.85 2.08
CA GLY A 136 -14.30 -13.66 2.90
C GLY A 136 -14.60 -14.86 3.81
N THR A 137 -15.81 -14.90 4.34
CA THR A 137 -16.23 -15.93 5.31
C THR A 137 -16.38 -17.33 4.73
N ALA A 138 -16.57 -17.47 3.42
CA ALA A 138 -16.78 -18.76 2.72
C ALA A 138 -17.76 -19.68 3.47
N LEU A 139 -18.98 -19.17 3.76
CA LEU A 139 -19.99 -19.86 4.57
C LEU A 139 -20.39 -21.22 3.98
N ASP A 140 -20.33 -21.36 2.66
CA ASP A 140 -20.54 -22.59 1.92
C ASP A 140 -19.50 -23.68 2.22
N LEU A 141 -18.32 -23.30 2.70
CA LEU A 141 -17.25 -24.21 3.09
C LEU A 141 -17.24 -24.50 4.61
N ALA A 142 -18.05 -23.81 5.41
CA ALA A 142 -18.06 -23.98 6.85
C ALA A 142 -18.47 -25.42 7.26
N GLY A 143 -17.64 -26.07 8.09
CA GLY A 143 -17.88 -27.44 8.55
C GLY A 143 -17.63 -28.53 7.50
N THR A 144 -17.23 -28.20 6.28
CA THR A 144 -17.01 -29.18 5.20
C THR A 144 -15.63 -29.83 5.23
N GLY A 145 -14.66 -29.24 5.94
CA GLY A 145 -13.25 -29.64 5.91
C GLY A 145 -12.51 -29.27 4.62
N ARG A 146 -13.14 -28.55 3.69
CA ARG A 146 -12.60 -28.19 2.36
C ARG A 146 -12.02 -26.78 2.27
N ALA A 147 -12.06 -26.00 3.36
CA ALA A 147 -11.52 -24.65 3.38
C ALA A 147 -9.98 -24.68 3.24
N ASP A 148 -9.45 -23.85 2.34
CA ASP A 148 -8.01 -23.69 2.21
C ASP A 148 -7.47 -22.81 3.35
N SER A 149 -6.46 -23.31 4.06
CA SER A 149 -5.80 -22.60 5.16
C SER A 149 -4.56 -21.83 4.72
N GLY A 150 -4.20 -21.84 3.43
CA GLY A 150 -3.00 -21.20 2.90
C GLY A 150 -2.90 -19.71 3.21
N SER A 151 -4.00 -18.95 3.05
CA SER A 151 -4.02 -17.51 3.37
C SER A 151 -3.81 -17.25 4.86
N LEU A 152 -4.39 -18.09 5.74
CA LEU A 152 -4.21 -17.96 7.19
C LEU A 152 -2.77 -18.22 7.63
N HIS A 153 -2.15 -19.30 7.13
CA HIS A 153 -0.75 -19.60 7.41
C HIS A 153 0.17 -18.47 6.93
N THR A 154 -0.12 -17.92 5.74
CA THR A 154 0.63 -16.80 5.19
C THR A 154 0.48 -15.55 6.06
N ALA A 155 -0.74 -15.23 6.52
CA ALA A 155 -1.00 -14.10 7.40
C ALA A 155 -0.27 -14.22 8.75
N ILE A 156 -0.22 -15.42 9.35
CA ILE A 156 0.52 -15.70 10.58
C ILE A 156 2.03 -15.52 10.36
N ARG A 157 2.57 -16.09 9.27
CA ARG A 157 3.99 -15.99 8.93
C ARG A 157 4.42 -14.54 8.75
N VAL A 158 3.68 -13.77 7.94
CA VAL A 158 3.96 -12.34 7.72
C VAL A 158 3.85 -11.57 9.03
N GLY A 159 2.84 -11.86 9.86
CA GLY A 159 2.70 -11.22 11.18
C GLY A 159 3.90 -11.47 12.09
N ARG A 160 4.44 -12.69 12.09
CA ARG A 160 5.68 -13.02 12.81
C ARG A 160 6.89 -12.25 12.26
N GLU A 161 7.06 -12.21 10.94
CA GLU A 161 8.16 -11.48 10.29
C GLU A 161 8.10 -9.98 10.65
N MET A 162 6.92 -9.37 10.59
CA MET A 162 6.71 -7.97 10.99
C MET A 162 7.06 -7.71 12.46
N ALA A 163 6.67 -8.63 13.35
CA ALA A 163 6.95 -8.50 14.78
C ALA A 163 8.46 -8.56 15.08
N LEU A 164 9.20 -9.43 14.39
CA LEU A 164 10.65 -9.53 14.50
C LEU A 164 11.34 -8.26 13.99
N SER A 165 10.93 -7.75 12.83
CA SER A 165 11.45 -6.50 12.26
C SER A 165 11.23 -5.32 13.20
N ARG A 166 10.03 -5.18 13.77
CA ARG A 166 9.74 -4.14 14.77
C ARG A 166 10.63 -4.24 16.00
N ALA A 167 10.85 -5.45 16.52
CA ALA A 167 11.72 -5.63 17.69
C ALA A 167 13.17 -5.24 17.40
N ALA A 168 13.67 -5.53 16.19
CA ALA A 168 14.99 -5.10 15.76
C ALA A 168 15.08 -3.58 15.58
N PHE A 169 14.06 -2.96 14.95
CA PHE A 169 13.96 -1.53 14.74
C PHE A 169 13.99 -0.74 16.07
N LEU A 170 13.24 -1.18 17.08
CA LEU A 170 13.21 -0.50 18.39
C LEU A 170 14.57 -0.55 19.09
N LYS A 171 15.26 -1.70 19.04
CA LYS A 171 16.63 -1.83 19.58
C LYS A 171 17.62 -0.88 18.89
N GLN A 172 17.48 -0.68 17.59
CA GLN A 172 18.33 0.26 16.84
C GLN A 172 18.09 1.71 17.26
N GLN A 173 16.83 2.10 17.51
CA GLN A 173 16.51 3.44 17.99
C GLN A 173 17.01 3.70 19.43
N GLU A 174 16.88 2.71 20.31
CA GLU A 174 17.41 2.78 21.68
C GLU A 174 18.93 2.99 21.70
N ASN A 175 19.67 2.30 20.83
CA ASN A 175 21.14 2.42 20.76
C ASN A 175 21.63 3.72 20.10
N ALA A 176 20.74 4.44 19.39
CA ALA A 176 21.06 5.70 18.71
C ALA A 176 20.71 6.94 19.54
N SER A 177 20.12 6.76 20.73
CA SER A 177 19.73 7.81 21.68
C SER A 177 20.70 7.85 22.87
#